data_AF-W6N8D4-F1
#
_entry.id   AF-W6N8D4-F1
#
_cell.length_a   1.000
_cell.length_b   1.000
_cell.length_c   1.000
_cell.angle_alpha   90.00
_cell.angle_beta   90.00
_cell.angle_gamma   90.00
#
_symmetry.space_group_name_H-M   'P 1'
#
loop_
_entity.id
_entity.type
_entity.pdbx_description
1 polymer ?
#
loop_
_entity_poly.entity_id
_entity_poly.type
_entity_poly.pdbx_seq_one_letter_code
_entity_poly.pdbx_strand_id
1 'polypeptide(L)'
;MSLNYSFYNNIPVFKCDSCGKCSNTIESISYTSIKNRGCCWYFPEYRLIDIKNIIDNNKFSFIHYLASLPNCLLRNYSIKINGTFLKNKYKDFKNSCFKKYSNFDSSLFFKLCPFSSKNGCSLNFLLRPHPCNLYLCREIINLCSEKYKPYCDERKDYFAYCNYFDECIKQDLIDNHVSLISNINKAIEVIKNCHIEKFNSRYLKPIIFN
;
A
#
# COMPACT_ATOMS: atom_id res chain seq x y z
N MET A 1 18.25 -7.96 -12.62
CA MET A 1 17.25 -7.17 -11.88
C MET A 1 17.70 -7.01 -10.43
N SER A 2 17.16 -6.04 -9.71
CA SER A 2 17.56 -5.71 -8.34
C SER A 2 16.37 -5.37 -7.45
N LEU A 3 16.47 -5.81 -6.20
CA LEU A 3 15.60 -5.41 -5.09
C LEU A 3 16.46 -4.65 -4.09
N ASN A 4 16.06 -3.42 -3.82
CA ASN A 4 16.73 -2.51 -2.91
C ASN A 4 15.77 -2.09 -1.80
N TYR A 5 16.34 -1.77 -0.66
CA TYR A 5 15.65 -1.20 0.48
C TYR A 5 15.98 0.28 0.63
N SER A 6 15.02 1.08 1.04
CA SER A 6 15.27 2.45 1.49
C SER A 6 14.38 2.76 2.67
N PHE A 7 14.89 3.51 3.62
CA PHE A 7 14.17 3.96 4.79
C PHE A 7 14.37 5.46 4.94
N TYR A 8 13.28 6.22 5.00
CA TYR A 8 13.34 7.67 5.11
C TYR A 8 12.18 8.18 5.95
N ASN A 9 12.46 9.04 6.93
CA ASN A 9 11.46 9.62 7.84
C ASN A 9 10.47 8.57 8.37
N ASN A 10 11.00 7.48 8.92
CA ASN A 10 10.23 6.38 9.48
C ASN A 10 9.45 5.50 8.48
N ILE A 11 9.61 5.75 7.17
CA ILE A 11 8.87 5.06 6.11
C ILE A 11 9.84 4.19 5.29
N PRO A 12 9.71 2.86 5.34
CA PRO A 12 10.45 1.93 4.50
C PRO A 12 9.82 1.81 3.11
N VAL A 13 10.63 1.48 2.11
CA VAL A 13 10.17 1.13 0.76
C VAL A 13 11.05 0.07 0.13
N PHE A 14 10.40 -0.93 -0.49
CA PHE A 14 11.03 -1.90 -1.36
C PHE A 14 11.03 -1.38 -2.80
N LYS A 15 12.22 -1.24 -3.38
CA LYS A 15 12.43 -0.76 -4.75
C LYS A 15 12.89 -1.93 -5.61
N CYS A 16 11.99 -2.42 -6.45
CA CYS A 16 12.26 -3.49 -7.40
C CYS A 16 12.27 -2.93 -8.83
N ASP A 17 13.39 -3.07 -9.54
CA ASP A 17 13.56 -2.54 -10.91
C ASP A 17 12.86 -3.38 -12.01
N SER A 18 12.35 -4.56 -11.62
CA SER A 18 11.55 -5.48 -12.43
C SER A 18 10.05 -5.15 -12.43
N CYS A 19 9.56 -4.49 -11.37
CA CYS A 19 8.15 -4.16 -11.23
C CYS A 19 7.69 -3.26 -12.40
N GLY A 20 6.59 -3.65 -13.06
CA GLY A 20 6.07 -2.94 -14.23
C GLY A 20 6.80 -3.27 -15.54
N LYS A 21 7.79 -4.16 -15.51
CA LYS A 21 8.46 -4.73 -16.69
C LYS A 21 8.27 -6.25 -16.80
N CYS A 22 7.73 -6.89 -15.77
CA CYS A 22 7.43 -8.31 -15.79
C CYS A 22 6.35 -8.63 -16.84
N SER A 23 6.52 -9.76 -17.51
CA SER A 23 5.57 -10.33 -18.46
C SER A 23 5.38 -11.82 -18.12
N ASN A 24 4.32 -12.42 -18.64
CA ASN A 24 4.07 -13.87 -18.55
C ASN A 24 3.89 -14.44 -17.13
N THR A 25 3.67 -13.59 -16.12
CA THR A 25 3.35 -14.00 -14.75
C THR A 25 1.89 -13.71 -14.43
N ILE A 26 1.28 -14.48 -13.53
CA ILE A 26 -0.10 -14.20 -13.09
C ILE A 26 -0.17 -12.80 -12.47
N GLU A 27 0.91 -12.36 -11.81
CA GLU A 27 0.98 -11.04 -11.19
C GLU A 27 1.00 -9.87 -12.20
N SER A 28 1.42 -10.14 -13.44
CA SER A 28 1.44 -9.15 -14.53
C SER A 28 0.11 -9.01 -15.29
N ILE A 29 -0.85 -9.92 -15.08
CA ILE A 29 -2.11 -9.91 -15.84
C ILE A 29 -2.97 -8.70 -15.48
N SER A 30 -3.36 -7.93 -16.50
CA SER A 30 -4.24 -6.78 -16.38
C SER A 30 -5.19 -6.66 -17.57
N TYR A 31 -6.49 -6.71 -17.28
CA TYR A 31 -7.55 -6.42 -18.24
C TYR A 31 -8.02 -4.96 -18.19
N THR A 32 -7.28 -4.11 -17.48
CA THR A 32 -7.57 -2.67 -17.37
C THR A 32 -6.89 -1.88 -18.49
N SER A 33 -6.97 -0.54 -18.42
CA SER A 33 -6.30 0.37 -19.36
C SER A 33 -4.77 0.33 -19.23
N ILE A 34 -4.24 -0.03 -18.05
CA ILE A 34 -2.80 -0.14 -17.80
C ILE A 34 -2.40 -1.61 -17.87
N LYS A 35 -1.73 -2.00 -18.96
CA LYS A 35 -1.37 -3.41 -19.21
C LYS A 35 -0.28 -3.92 -18.28
N ASN A 36 0.78 -3.14 -18.06
CA ASN A 36 1.86 -3.51 -17.15
C ASN A 36 1.89 -2.61 -15.91
N ARG A 37 0.95 -2.83 -14.99
CA ARG A 37 0.86 -2.10 -13.71
C ARG A 37 1.65 -2.77 -12.57
N GLY A 38 2.35 -3.87 -12.87
CA GLY A 38 2.90 -4.78 -11.88
C GLY A 38 1.82 -5.34 -10.94
N CYS A 39 2.23 -5.65 -9.71
CA CYS A 39 1.36 -6.24 -8.68
C CYS A 39 0.55 -5.20 -7.87
N CYS A 40 0.37 -3.98 -8.38
CA CYS A 40 -0.45 -2.95 -7.76
C CYS A 40 -1.94 -3.22 -8.03
N TRP A 41 -2.57 -4.04 -7.18
CA TRP A 41 -3.95 -4.49 -7.37
C TRP A 41 -4.95 -3.99 -6.36
N TYR A 42 -4.47 -3.73 -5.14
CA TYR A 42 -5.32 -3.31 -4.05
C TYR A 42 -5.57 -1.80 -4.12
N PHE A 43 -6.75 -1.42 -3.69
CA PHE A 43 -7.08 -0.02 -3.47
C PHE A 43 -6.41 0.44 -2.18
N PRO A 44 -5.73 1.59 -2.16
CA PRO A 44 -4.99 2.05 -1.00
C PRO A 44 -5.95 2.35 0.15
N GLU A 45 -5.59 1.87 1.33
CA GLU A 45 -6.25 2.19 2.59
C GLU A 45 -5.17 2.73 3.54
N TYR A 46 -5.36 3.98 3.95
CA TYR A 46 -4.50 4.69 4.89
C TYR A 46 -5.05 4.46 6.29
N ARG A 47 -4.26 3.78 7.12
CA ARG A 47 -4.55 3.64 8.54
C ARG A 47 -4.01 4.84 9.32
N LEU A 48 -4.31 4.94 10.60
CA LEU A 48 -3.91 6.07 11.44
C LEU A 48 -2.39 6.24 11.48
N ILE A 49 -1.64 5.13 11.54
CA ILE A 49 -0.17 5.21 11.47
C ILE A 49 0.34 5.74 10.12
N ASP A 50 -0.33 5.43 9.02
CA ASP A 50 0.02 5.99 7.70
C ASP A 50 -0.28 7.50 7.66
N ILE A 51 -1.42 7.91 8.23
CA ILE A 51 -1.82 9.32 8.36
C ILE A 51 -0.80 10.09 9.21
N LYS A 52 -0.37 9.53 10.34
CA LYS A 52 0.67 10.10 11.20
C LYS A 52 1.99 10.27 10.47
N ASN A 53 2.45 9.25 9.74
CA ASN A 53 3.63 9.34 8.90
C ASN A 53 3.52 10.48 7.86
N ILE A 54 2.36 10.69 7.24
CA ILE A 54 2.10 11.80 6.31
C ILE A 54 2.17 13.16 7.02
N ILE A 55 1.61 13.27 8.23
CA ILE A 55 1.66 14.48 9.07
C ILE A 55 3.11 14.82 9.43
N ASP A 56 3.88 13.85 9.89
CA ASP A 56 5.27 14.03 10.34
C ASP A 56 6.21 14.41 9.18
N ASN A 57 5.81 14.10 7.95
CA ASN A 57 6.50 14.57 6.74
C ASN A 57 6.04 15.95 6.26
N ASN A 58 5.27 16.69 7.07
CA ASN A 58 4.68 17.99 6.74
C ASN A 58 3.79 17.97 5.50
N LYS A 59 3.06 16.87 5.28
CA LYS A 59 2.17 16.67 4.11
C LYS A 59 0.70 16.54 4.51
N PHE A 60 0.28 17.20 5.59
CA PHE A 60 -1.10 17.11 6.09
C PHE A 60 -2.17 17.54 5.07
N SER A 61 -1.87 18.47 4.15
CA SER A 61 -2.78 18.84 3.06
C SER A 61 -3.15 17.68 2.15
N PHE A 62 -2.29 16.65 2.05
CA PHE A 62 -2.58 15.42 1.33
C PHE A 62 -3.73 14.64 1.96
N ILE A 63 -3.90 14.68 3.29
CA ILE A 63 -5.00 14.01 3.98
C ILE A 63 -6.34 14.65 3.60
N HIS A 64 -6.40 15.98 3.55
CA HIS A 64 -7.58 16.69 3.06
C HIS A 64 -7.86 16.41 1.58
N TYR A 65 -6.82 16.36 0.75
CA TYR A 65 -6.95 15.95 -0.64
C TYR A 65 -7.57 14.55 -0.75
N LEU A 66 -7.04 13.56 -0.02
CA LEU A 66 -7.58 12.20 0.00
C LEU A 66 -9.07 12.21 0.41
N ALA A 67 -9.43 12.96 1.44
CA ALA A 67 -10.80 13.08 1.91
C ALA A 67 -11.74 13.77 0.90
N SER A 68 -11.23 14.67 0.07
CA SER A 68 -12.00 15.36 -0.98
C SER A 68 -12.23 14.55 -2.24
N LEU A 69 -11.51 13.43 -2.41
CA LEU A 69 -11.65 12.60 -3.61
C LEU A 69 -13.05 11.97 -3.67
N PRO A 70 -13.73 11.97 -4.84
CA PRO A 70 -15.11 11.48 -4.97
C PRO A 70 -15.23 9.96 -4.72
N ASN A 71 -14.13 9.24 -4.87
CA ASN A 71 -14.01 7.80 -4.61
C ASN A 71 -13.42 7.48 -3.23
N CYS A 72 -13.30 8.48 -2.36
CA CYS A 72 -12.92 8.30 -0.97
C CYS A 72 -14.04 7.60 -0.19
N LEU A 73 -13.68 6.56 0.55
CA LEU A 73 -14.47 5.99 1.62
C LEU A 73 -13.79 6.35 2.95
N LEU A 74 -14.27 7.44 3.54
CA LEU A 74 -13.86 7.87 4.86
C LEU A 74 -14.48 6.94 5.92
N ARG A 75 -13.66 6.44 6.84
CA ARG A 75 -14.07 5.61 7.99
C ARG A 75 -13.61 6.28 9.27
N ASN A 76 -14.12 5.86 10.42
CA ASN A 76 -13.73 6.45 11.71
C ASN A 76 -12.21 6.51 11.91
N TYR A 77 -11.49 5.46 11.50
CA TYR A 77 -10.05 5.30 11.76
C TYR A 77 -9.24 4.87 10.52
N SER A 78 -9.79 5.03 9.31
CA SER A 78 -9.03 4.84 8.08
C SER A 78 -9.60 5.66 6.93
N ILE A 79 -8.78 5.90 5.90
CA ILE A 79 -9.19 6.53 4.65
C ILE A 79 -8.90 5.54 3.52
N LYS A 80 -9.94 5.07 2.84
CA LYS A 80 -9.77 4.16 1.69
C LYS A 80 -10.12 4.87 0.39
N ILE A 81 -9.26 4.81 -0.61
CA ILE A 81 -9.55 5.40 -1.93
C ILE A 81 -9.87 4.28 -2.92
N ASN A 82 -11.14 4.15 -3.29
CA ASN A 82 -11.58 3.10 -4.20
C ASN A 82 -11.10 3.37 -5.63
N GLY A 83 -10.55 2.35 -6.29
CA GLY A 83 -10.18 2.45 -7.70
C GLY A 83 -11.29 2.02 -8.65
N THR A 84 -10.93 1.87 -9.91
CA THR A 84 -11.84 1.33 -10.92
C THR A 84 -11.90 -0.19 -10.83
N PHE A 85 -13.10 -0.77 -10.92
CA PHE A 85 -13.30 -2.21 -11.07
C PHE A 85 -14.18 -2.50 -12.28
N LEU A 86 -13.63 -3.21 -13.27
CA LEU A 86 -14.35 -3.57 -14.51
C LEU A 86 -15.27 -4.77 -14.28
N LYS A 87 -16.32 -4.55 -13.49
CA LYS A 87 -17.23 -5.60 -12.98
C LYS A 87 -17.85 -6.45 -14.08
N ASN A 88 -18.29 -5.85 -15.19
CA ASN A 88 -18.91 -6.59 -16.29
C ASN A 88 -17.90 -7.52 -16.97
N LYS A 89 -16.71 -7.01 -17.32
CA LYS A 89 -15.63 -7.84 -17.89
C LYS A 89 -15.21 -8.98 -16.95
N TYR A 90 -15.18 -8.73 -15.65
CA TYR A 90 -14.90 -9.78 -14.67
C TYR A 90 -15.99 -10.87 -14.64
N LYS A 91 -17.27 -10.48 -14.71
CA LYS A 91 -18.38 -11.44 -14.79
C LYS A 91 -18.26 -12.32 -16.04
N ASP A 92 -18.02 -11.70 -17.20
CA ASP A 92 -17.86 -12.41 -18.46
C ASP A 92 -16.68 -13.41 -18.40
N PHE A 93 -15.54 -12.94 -17.85
CA PHE A 93 -14.35 -13.76 -17.64
C PHE A 93 -14.61 -14.95 -16.69
N LYS A 94 -15.35 -14.72 -15.60
CA LYS A 94 -15.67 -15.78 -14.63
C LYS A 94 -16.51 -16.89 -15.27
N ASN A 95 -17.40 -16.53 -16.20
CA ASN A 95 -18.23 -17.49 -16.92
C ASN A 95 -17.43 -18.28 -17.97
N SER A 96 -16.35 -17.72 -18.54
CA SER A 96 -15.57 -18.37 -19.61
C SER A 96 -14.32 -19.12 -19.16
N CYS A 97 -13.73 -18.80 -18.00
CA CYS A 97 -12.38 -19.25 -17.62
C CYS A 97 -12.26 -19.76 -16.17
N PHE A 98 -13.36 -20.22 -15.57
CA PHE A 98 -13.46 -20.50 -14.12
C PHE A 98 -12.34 -21.37 -13.52
N LYS A 99 -11.74 -22.31 -14.27
CA LYS A 99 -10.73 -23.25 -13.74
C LYS A 99 -9.27 -22.81 -13.88
N LYS A 100 -8.93 -21.84 -14.76
CA LYS A 100 -7.52 -21.55 -15.10
C LYS A 100 -6.73 -20.86 -13.97
N TYR A 101 -7.41 -20.16 -13.07
CA TYR A 101 -6.78 -19.35 -12.01
C TYR A 101 -7.39 -19.60 -10.62
N SER A 102 -7.84 -20.82 -10.33
CA SER A 102 -8.56 -21.16 -9.09
C SER A 102 -7.78 -20.82 -7.80
N ASN A 103 -6.45 -20.85 -7.85
CA ASN A 103 -5.58 -20.54 -6.70
C ASN A 103 -5.23 -19.05 -6.58
N PHE A 104 -5.98 -18.17 -7.24
CA PHE A 104 -5.73 -16.74 -7.27
C PHE A 104 -7.02 -15.93 -7.41
N ASP A 105 -7.12 -14.79 -6.72
CA ASP A 105 -8.24 -13.88 -6.89
C ASP A 105 -8.18 -13.15 -8.25
N SER A 106 -8.77 -13.78 -9.27
CA SER A 106 -8.83 -13.22 -10.63
C SER A 106 -9.58 -11.88 -10.73
N SER A 107 -10.33 -11.46 -9.70
CA SER A 107 -10.93 -10.12 -9.68
C SER A 107 -9.88 -9.01 -9.73
N LEU A 108 -8.66 -9.29 -9.23
CA LEU A 108 -7.53 -8.37 -9.24
C LEU A 108 -7.13 -7.97 -10.67
N PHE A 109 -7.29 -8.84 -11.67
CA PHE A 109 -6.97 -8.51 -13.07
C PHE A 109 -7.79 -7.32 -13.61
N PHE A 110 -8.96 -7.08 -13.01
CA PHE A 110 -9.95 -6.09 -13.43
C PHE A 110 -9.99 -4.86 -12.51
N LYS A 111 -9.14 -4.79 -11.48
CA LYS A 111 -9.00 -3.66 -10.57
C LYS A 111 -7.85 -2.75 -10.99
N LEU A 112 -8.07 -1.44 -10.91
CA LEU A 112 -7.04 -0.42 -11.15
C LEU A 112 -7.04 0.58 -9.99
N CYS A 113 -5.91 0.67 -9.29
CA CYS A 113 -5.69 1.69 -8.26
C CYS A 113 -5.80 3.11 -8.86
N PRO A 114 -6.44 4.07 -8.17
CA PRO A 114 -6.63 5.42 -8.68
C PRO A 114 -5.32 6.21 -8.86
N PHE A 115 -4.25 5.79 -8.19
CA PHE A 115 -2.92 6.40 -8.30
C PHE A 115 -1.98 5.65 -9.26
N SER A 116 -2.46 4.62 -9.96
CA SER A 116 -1.65 3.91 -10.95
C SER A 116 -1.64 4.67 -12.28
N SER A 117 -0.45 4.87 -12.83
CA SER A 117 -0.20 5.43 -14.15
C SER A 117 0.60 4.46 -15.02
N LYS A 118 0.81 4.79 -16.31
CA LYS A 118 1.65 3.99 -17.21
C LYS A 118 3.10 3.85 -16.70
N ASN A 119 3.55 4.79 -15.87
CA ASN A 119 4.90 4.84 -15.30
C ASN A 119 4.95 4.29 -13.87
N GLY A 120 3.90 3.59 -13.40
CA GLY A 120 3.77 3.13 -12.02
C GLY A 120 2.95 4.07 -11.15
N CYS A 121 3.11 3.98 -9.84
CA CYS A 121 2.35 4.79 -8.88
C CYS A 121 2.75 6.27 -8.98
N SER A 122 1.75 7.16 -9.14
CA SER A 122 1.95 8.61 -9.21
C SER A 122 2.29 9.25 -7.87
N LEU A 123 2.07 8.55 -6.75
CA LEU A 123 2.40 9.06 -5.41
C LEU A 123 3.88 8.86 -5.11
N ASN A 124 4.49 9.85 -4.44
CA ASN A 124 5.75 9.66 -3.73
C ASN A 124 5.58 8.59 -2.63
N PHE A 125 6.60 7.75 -2.39
CA PHE A 125 6.51 6.66 -1.41
C PHE A 125 6.22 7.15 0.02
N LEU A 126 6.59 8.38 0.37
CA LEU A 126 6.27 9.02 1.65
C LEU A 126 4.77 9.30 1.83
N LEU A 127 4.00 9.25 0.74
CA LEU A 127 2.56 9.47 0.72
C LEU A 127 1.78 8.17 0.49
N ARG A 128 2.44 7.01 0.43
CA ARG A 128 1.77 5.73 0.19
C ARG A 128 1.50 5.06 1.54
N PRO A 129 0.38 4.32 1.69
CA PRO A 129 0.20 3.50 2.88
C PRO A 129 1.26 2.39 2.89
N HIS A 130 1.68 1.94 4.08
CA HIS A 130 2.79 1.01 4.24
C HIS A 130 2.69 -0.28 3.41
N PRO A 131 1.51 -0.90 3.16
CA PRO A 131 1.46 -2.10 2.32
C PRO A 131 1.88 -1.79 0.88
N CYS A 132 1.57 -0.61 0.35
CA CYS A 132 1.97 -0.21 -0.99
C CYS A 132 3.48 -0.02 -1.13
N ASN A 133 4.19 0.28 -0.04
CA ASN A 133 5.64 0.44 -0.05
C ASN A 133 6.42 -0.87 0.09
N LEU A 134 5.82 -1.89 0.73
CA LEU A 134 6.52 -3.13 1.11
C LEU A 134 5.97 -4.39 0.43
N TYR A 135 4.91 -4.25 -0.38
CA TYR A 135 4.38 -5.38 -1.12
C TYR A 135 5.34 -5.80 -2.24
N LEU A 136 5.60 -7.10 -2.32
CA LEU A 136 6.28 -7.76 -3.43
C LEU A 136 5.45 -8.96 -3.85
N CYS A 137 5.33 -9.20 -5.16
CA CYS A 137 4.66 -10.38 -5.67
C CYS A 137 5.46 -11.66 -5.41
N ARG A 138 4.76 -12.79 -5.50
CA ARG A 138 5.34 -14.13 -5.33
C ARG A 138 6.49 -14.37 -6.30
N GLU A 139 6.38 -13.91 -7.54
CA GLU A 139 7.45 -14.05 -8.53
C GLU A 139 8.76 -13.41 -8.06
N ILE A 140 8.73 -12.14 -7.65
CA ILE A 140 9.94 -11.45 -7.19
C ILE A 140 10.50 -12.09 -5.93
N ILE A 141 9.63 -12.53 -5.02
CA ILE A 141 10.05 -13.25 -3.81
C ILE A 141 10.77 -14.55 -4.19
N ASN A 142 10.23 -15.32 -5.15
CA ASN A 142 10.83 -16.57 -5.61
C ASN A 142 12.19 -16.34 -6.29
N LEU A 143 12.31 -15.31 -7.14
CA LEU A 143 13.57 -14.93 -7.79
C LEU A 143 14.64 -14.50 -6.79
N CYS A 144 14.24 -13.87 -5.68
CA CYS A 144 15.15 -13.52 -4.59
C CYS A 144 15.54 -14.74 -3.73
N SER A 145 14.71 -15.79 -3.70
CA SER A 145 14.93 -17.02 -2.95
C SER A 145 15.29 -16.73 -1.48
N GLU A 146 16.22 -17.48 -0.88
CA GLU A 146 16.64 -17.34 0.52
C GLU A 146 17.18 -15.93 0.84
N LYS A 147 17.73 -15.21 -0.14
CA LYS A 147 18.22 -13.83 0.05
C LYS A 147 17.10 -12.88 0.47
N TYR A 148 15.83 -13.21 0.21
CA TYR A 148 14.68 -12.40 0.62
C TYR A 148 14.40 -12.45 2.13
N LYS A 149 14.92 -13.43 2.86
CA LYS A 149 14.60 -13.63 4.29
C LYS A 149 14.76 -12.36 5.15
N PRO A 150 15.86 -11.58 5.06
CA PRO A 150 15.99 -10.32 5.80
C PRO A 150 14.93 -9.26 5.44
N TYR A 151 14.54 -9.16 4.17
CA TYR A 151 13.46 -8.24 3.73
C TYR A 151 12.11 -8.69 4.27
N CYS A 152 11.86 -10.00 4.28
CA CYS A 152 10.63 -10.56 4.83
C CYS A 152 10.49 -10.24 6.32
N ASP A 153 11.58 -10.36 7.07
CA ASP A 153 11.61 -10.09 8.51
C ASP A 153 11.46 -8.59 8.80
N GLU A 154 12.18 -7.72 8.07
CA GLU A 154 12.00 -6.27 8.17
C GLU A 154 10.55 -5.84 7.90
N ARG A 155 9.94 -6.41 6.84
CA ARG A 155 8.53 -6.15 6.54
C ARG A 155 7.62 -6.60 7.68
N LYS A 156 7.83 -7.79 8.24
CA LYS A 156 7.01 -8.30 9.35
C LYS A 156 7.07 -7.39 10.56
N ASP A 157 8.28 -6.98 10.94
CA ASP A 157 8.48 -6.13 12.11
C ASP A 157 7.91 -4.74 11.89
N TYR A 158 8.08 -4.17 10.69
CA TYR A 158 7.46 -2.89 10.37
C TYR A 158 5.92 -2.97 10.39
N PHE A 159 5.33 -4.07 9.92
CA PHE A 159 3.89 -4.28 10.03
C PHE A 159 3.44 -4.43 11.49
N ALA A 160 4.21 -5.12 12.34
CA ALA A 160 3.91 -5.23 13.76
C ALA A 160 3.97 -3.87 14.45
N TYR A 161 5.02 -3.10 14.17
CA TYR A 161 5.17 -1.70 14.58
C TYR A 161 3.96 -0.85 14.15
N CYS A 162 3.58 -0.93 12.87
CA CYS A 162 2.42 -0.20 12.35
C CYS A 162 1.14 -0.61 13.07
N ASN A 163 0.90 -1.90 13.29
CA ASN A 163 -0.30 -2.38 13.98
C ASN A 163 -0.39 -1.87 15.42
N TYR A 164 0.72 -1.91 16.15
CA TYR A 164 0.78 -1.45 17.54
C TYR A 164 0.43 0.04 17.63
N PHE A 165 1.16 0.89 16.89
CA PHE A 165 0.93 2.33 16.97
C PHE A 165 -0.38 2.78 16.34
N ASP A 166 -0.93 2.03 15.37
CA ASP A 166 -2.27 2.30 14.85
C ASP A 166 -3.34 2.17 15.95
N GLU A 167 -3.23 1.15 16.81
CA GLU A 167 -4.16 0.99 17.94
C GLU A 167 -3.90 2.03 19.04
N CYS A 168 -2.65 2.43 19.31
CA CYS A 168 -2.37 3.54 20.23
C CYS A 168 -3.03 4.85 19.78
N ILE A 169 -2.83 5.25 18.52
CA ILE A 169 -3.43 6.47 17.97
C ILE A 169 -4.96 6.38 17.99
N LYS A 170 -5.51 5.18 17.72
CA LYS A 170 -6.95 4.95 17.79
C LYS A 170 -7.49 5.16 19.21
N GLN A 171 -6.78 4.72 20.23
CA GLN A 171 -7.17 4.96 21.62
C GLN A 171 -7.15 6.45 21.95
N ASP A 172 -6.11 7.18 21.53
CA ASP A 172 -6.04 8.63 21.73
C ASP A 172 -7.23 9.37 21.07
N LEU A 173 -7.65 8.93 19.87
CA LEU A 173 -8.84 9.46 19.21
C LEU A 173 -10.13 9.17 19.98
N ILE A 174 -10.28 7.95 20.52
CA ILE A 174 -11.42 7.55 21.35
C ILE A 174 -11.50 8.40 22.61
N ASP A 175 -10.38 8.58 23.32
CA ASP A 175 -10.29 9.37 24.56
C ASP A 175 -10.62 10.85 24.31
N ASN A 176 -10.31 11.36 23.12
CA ASN A 176 -10.67 12.71 22.68
C ASN A 176 -12.07 12.82 22.04
N HIS A 177 -12.84 11.72 22.04
CA HIS A 177 -14.17 11.59 21.46
C HIS A 177 -14.26 12.12 20.02
N VAL A 178 -13.26 11.79 19.20
CA VAL A 178 -13.15 12.25 17.81
C VAL A 178 -12.81 11.10 16.87
N SER A 179 -13.26 11.19 15.63
CA SER A 179 -12.89 10.27 14.55
C SER A 179 -12.67 11.06 13.26
N LEU A 180 -12.09 10.41 12.25
CA LEU A 180 -11.91 11.04 10.94
C LEU A 180 -13.25 11.46 10.30
N ILE A 181 -14.33 10.69 10.54
CA ILE A 181 -15.68 11.03 10.05
C ILE A 181 -16.27 12.19 10.84
N SER A 182 -16.16 12.18 12.18
CA SER A 182 -16.85 13.19 13.00
C SER A 182 -16.20 14.56 12.87
N ASN A 183 -14.87 14.63 12.84
CA ASN A 183 -14.13 15.87 12.62
C ASN A 183 -12.68 15.58 12.20
N ILE A 184 -12.42 15.61 10.90
CA ILE A 184 -11.08 15.29 10.34
C ILE A 184 -9.99 16.25 10.82
N ASN A 185 -10.28 17.54 11.00
CA ASN A 185 -9.30 18.53 11.45
C ASN A 185 -8.86 18.24 12.88
N LYS A 186 -9.82 18.05 13.79
CA LYS A 186 -9.54 17.69 15.18
C LYS A 186 -8.87 16.33 15.29
N ALA A 187 -9.27 15.34 14.46
CA ALA A 187 -8.59 14.05 14.41
C ALA A 187 -7.11 14.20 13.99
N ILE A 188 -6.82 15.00 12.96
CA ILE A 188 -5.43 15.29 12.54
C ILE A 188 -4.63 15.94 13.67
N GLU A 189 -5.22 16.87 14.43
CA GLU A 189 -4.57 17.49 15.59
C GLU A 189 -4.22 16.48 16.67
N VAL A 190 -5.15 15.57 17.02
CA VAL A 190 -4.89 14.49 17.98
C VAL A 190 -3.77 13.57 17.48
N ILE A 191 -3.87 13.10 16.23
CA ILE A 191 -2.87 12.22 15.61
C ILE A 191 -1.49 12.89 15.60
N LYS A 192 -1.42 14.19 15.27
CA LYS A 192 -0.17 14.96 15.24
C LYS A 192 0.55 14.92 16.59
N ASN A 193 -0.21 15.03 17.68
CA ASN A 193 0.32 15.09 19.04
C ASN A 193 0.64 13.71 19.65
N CYS A 194 0.25 12.61 18.99
CA CYS A 194 0.61 11.26 19.41
C CYS A 194 2.14 11.09 19.37
N HIS A 195 2.73 10.67 20.49
CA HIS A 195 4.14 10.30 20.53
C HIS A 195 4.32 8.91 19.92
N ILE A 196 5.22 8.80 18.95
CA ILE A 196 5.53 7.55 18.28
C ILE A 196 7.04 7.38 18.24
N GLU A 197 7.51 6.27 18.79
CA GLU A 197 8.91 5.90 18.70
C GLU A 197 9.29 5.59 17.25
N LYS A 198 10.49 5.99 16.83
CA LYS A 198 10.95 5.67 15.47
C LYS A 198 11.19 4.18 15.34
N PHE A 199 10.74 3.62 14.22
CA PHE A 199 11.04 2.23 13.86
C PHE A 199 12.55 2.04 13.70
N ASN A 200 13.09 1.05 14.40
CA ASN A 200 14.50 0.69 14.31
C ASN A 200 14.76 -0.16 13.07
N SER A 201 15.01 0.50 11.95
CA SER A 201 15.19 -0.16 10.67
C SER A 201 16.55 -0.87 10.55
N ARG A 202 16.55 -2.05 9.93
CA ARG A 202 17.77 -2.80 9.60
C ARG A 202 18.46 -2.26 8.36
N TYR A 203 19.77 -2.43 8.34
CA TYR A 203 20.51 -2.37 7.08
C TYR A 203 20.23 -3.64 6.26
N LEU A 204 19.61 -3.47 5.09
CA LEU A 204 19.35 -4.55 4.15
C LEU A 204 20.24 -4.41 2.93
N LYS A 205 21.04 -5.45 2.64
CA LYS A 205 21.87 -5.50 1.43
C LYS A 205 20.98 -5.56 0.18
N PRO A 206 21.35 -4.89 -0.92
CA PRO A 206 20.70 -5.09 -2.21
C PRO A 206 20.73 -6.55 -2.64
N ILE A 207 19.63 -7.04 -3.20
CA ILE A 207 19.55 -8.38 -3.79
C ILE A 207 19.60 -8.21 -5.31
N ILE A 208 20.58 -8.85 -5.95
CA ILE A 208 20.62 -9.01 -7.40
C ILE A 208 20.05 -10.38 -7.75
N PHE A 209 19.10 -10.41 -8.69
CA PHE A 209 18.45 -11.60 -9.22
C PHE A 209 18.27 -11.50 -10.73
N ASN A 210 18.10 -12.65 -11.39
CA ASN A 210 17.98 -12.74 -12.84
C ASN A 210 16.63 -12.23 -13.32
#